data_AF-A0A2S7K6N7-F1
#
_entry.id   AF-A0A2S7K6N7-F1
#
_cell.length_a   1.000
_cell.length_b   1.000
_cell.length_c   1.000
_cell.angle_alpha   90.00
_cell.angle_beta   90.00
_cell.angle_gamma   90.00
#
_symmetry.space_group_name_H-M   'P 1'
#
loop_
_entity.id
_entity.type
_entity.pdbx_description
1 polymer ?
#
loop_
_entity_poly.entity_id
_entity_poly.type
_entity_poly.pdbx_seq_one_letter_code
_entity_poly.pdbx_strand_id
1 'polypeptide(L)'
;MNFLEFVAAIIETLVWPITLVGLIVWGRPYLARIPEFIKSAKYKDWEVTFRDRLEVLESDAESAGLDIPDDLPKEYQDLLRNNSDRLHIVVIEAWAMVERALRTKLKPAGTTHRPRYSFSSLAQSLFREGILSEEEYGLVREFQLARNRAVHEEVPNLNETVVIMFLRISAALIDRINEISTVKQ
;
A
#
# COMPACT_ATOMS: atom_id res chain seq x y z
N MET A 1 -30.63 -35.91 -44.81
CA MET A 1 -31.02 -35.19 -43.58
C MET A 1 -32.52 -35.06 -43.60
N ASN A 2 -33.18 -35.63 -42.60
CA ASN A 2 -34.61 -35.45 -42.41
C ASN A 2 -34.89 -34.00 -41.97
N PHE A 3 -36.03 -33.44 -42.37
CA PHE A 3 -36.41 -32.07 -42.00
C PHE A 3 -36.35 -31.83 -40.48
N LEU A 4 -36.68 -32.86 -39.69
CA LEU A 4 -36.57 -32.83 -38.23
C LEU A 4 -35.13 -32.71 -37.71
N GLU A 5 -34.15 -33.32 -38.40
CA GLU A 5 -32.73 -33.25 -38.04
C GLU A 5 -32.17 -31.84 -38.30
N PHE A 6 -32.63 -31.17 -39.35
CA PHE A 6 -32.26 -29.79 -39.65
C PHE A 6 -32.80 -28.81 -38.60
N VAL A 7 -34.07 -28.97 -38.19
CA VAL A 7 -34.65 -28.14 -37.11
C VAL A 7 -33.94 -28.38 -35.78
N ALA A 8 -33.58 -29.63 -35.45
CA ALA A 8 -32.84 -29.95 -34.24
C ALA A 8 -31.46 -29.28 -34.21
N ALA A 9 -30.70 -29.33 -35.31
CA ALA A 9 -29.39 -28.70 -35.41
C ALA A 9 -29.43 -27.16 -35.26
N ILE A 10 -30.48 -26.53 -35.80
CA ILE A 10 -30.70 -25.09 -35.63
C ILE A 10 -30.98 -24.75 -34.17
N ILE A 11 -31.86 -25.50 -33.51
CA ILE A 11 -32.19 -25.27 -32.10
C ILE A 11 -30.95 -25.44 -31.22
N GLU A 12 -30.18 -26.52 -31.42
CA GLU A 12 -28.97 -26.81 -30.62
C GLU A 12 -27.93 -25.68 -30.72
N THR A 13 -27.80 -25.07 -31.91
CA THR A 13 -26.88 -23.95 -32.14
C THR A 13 -27.43 -22.62 -31.57
N LEU A 14 -28.75 -22.41 -31.58
CA LEU A 14 -29.37 -21.18 -31.08
C LEU A 14 -29.59 -21.14 -29.56
N VAL A 15 -29.65 -22.30 -28.89
CA VAL A 15 -29.89 -22.38 -27.44
C VAL A 15 -28.83 -21.61 -26.65
N TRP A 16 -27.54 -21.75 -26.97
CA TRP A 16 -26.46 -21.06 -26.25
C TRP A 16 -26.47 -19.52 -26.40
N PRO A 17 -26.60 -18.95 -27.61
CA PRO A 17 -26.77 -17.51 -27.77
C PRO A 17 -28.01 -16.96 -27.07
N ILE A 18 -29.16 -17.64 -27.18
CA ILE A 18 -30.41 -17.19 -26.58
C ILE A 18 -30.32 -17.22 -25.05
N THR A 19 -29.76 -18.28 -24.48
CA THR A 19 -29.56 -18.39 -23.02
C THR A 19 -28.59 -17.34 -22.50
N LEU A 20 -27.49 -17.07 -23.21
CA LEU A 20 -26.53 -16.04 -22.84
C LEU A 20 -27.14 -14.63 -22.91
N VAL A 21 -27.88 -14.31 -23.97
CA VAL A 21 -28.58 -13.03 -24.11
C VAL A 21 -29.66 -12.89 -23.05
N GLY A 22 -30.43 -13.95 -22.79
CA GLY A 22 -31.45 -13.98 -21.73
C GLY A 22 -30.84 -13.74 -20.35
N LEU A 23 -29.72 -14.39 -20.04
CA LEU A 23 -28.98 -14.20 -18.79
C LEU A 23 -28.48 -12.76 -18.64
N ILE A 24 -27.95 -12.16 -19.70
CA ILE A 24 -27.46 -10.77 -19.66
C ILE A 24 -28.63 -9.79 -19.50
N VAL A 25 -29.72 -9.95 -20.24
CA VAL A 25 -30.87 -9.03 -20.19
C VAL A 25 -31.59 -9.11 -18.84
N TRP A 26 -31.78 -10.32 -18.30
CA TRP A 26 -32.38 -10.51 -16.98
C TRP A 26 -31.42 -10.13 -15.84
N GLY A 27 -30.12 -10.39 -16.03
CA GLY A 27 -29.06 -10.10 -15.06
C GLY A 27 -28.65 -8.63 -14.99
N ARG A 28 -28.94 -7.82 -16.01
CA ARG A 28 -28.62 -6.37 -16.07
C ARG A 28 -28.94 -5.56 -14.81
N PRO A 29 -30.14 -5.66 -14.19
CA PRO A 29 -30.43 -4.95 -12.94
C PRO A 29 -29.59 -5.42 -11.74
N TYR A 30 -29.09 -6.67 -11.75
CA TYR A 30 -28.21 -7.20 -10.71
C TYR A 30 -26.74 -6.82 -10.95
N LEU A 31 -26.30 -6.82 -12.22
CA LEU A 31 -24.96 -6.38 -12.63
C LEU A 31 -24.74 -4.89 -12.37
N ALA A 32 -25.79 -4.07 -12.46
CA ALA A 32 -25.73 -2.64 -12.16
C ALA A 32 -25.41 -2.33 -10.68
N ARG A 33 -25.65 -3.28 -9.76
CA ARG A 33 -25.33 -3.15 -8.33
C ARG A 33 -23.93 -3.62 -7.96
N ILE A 34 -23.24 -4.32 -8.87
CA ILE A 34 -21.85 -4.76 -8.68
C ILE A 34 -20.89 -3.58 -8.43
N PRO A 35 -20.92 -2.48 -9.21
CA PRO A 35 -20.04 -1.34 -8.92
C PRO A 35 -20.31 -0.70 -7.56
N GLU A 36 -21.55 -0.71 -7.07
CA GLU A 36 -21.89 -0.25 -5.72
C GLU A 36 -21.40 -1.22 -4.64
N PHE A 37 -21.51 -2.53 -4.86
CA PHE A 37 -20.95 -3.53 -3.94
C PHE A 37 -19.43 -3.45 -3.86
N ILE A 38 -18.72 -3.31 -4.98
CA ILE A 38 -17.26 -3.13 -5.02
C ILE A 38 -16.87 -1.82 -4.32
N LYS A 39 -17.62 -0.73 -4.55
CA LYS A 39 -17.42 0.53 -3.82
C LYS A 39 -17.67 0.32 -2.33
N SER A 40 -18.77 -0.32 -1.93
CA SER A 40 -19.12 -0.53 -0.53
C SER A 40 -18.14 -1.45 0.20
N ALA A 41 -17.62 -2.49 -0.46
CA ALA A 41 -16.56 -3.34 0.08
C ALA A 41 -15.24 -2.57 0.21
N LYS A 42 -14.90 -1.74 -0.80
CA LYS A 42 -13.79 -0.80 -0.71
C LYS A 42 -13.98 0.13 0.50
N TYR A 43 -15.11 0.82 0.61
CA TYR A 43 -15.47 1.67 1.76
C TYR A 43 -15.52 0.92 3.12
N LYS A 44 -15.84 -0.37 3.14
CA LYS A 44 -15.88 -1.18 4.37
C LYS A 44 -14.48 -1.57 4.85
N ASP A 45 -13.54 -1.76 3.94
CA ASP A 45 -12.11 -1.80 4.27
C ASP A 45 -11.59 -0.42 4.75
N TRP A 46 -12.34 0.68 4.53
CA TRP A 46 -11.96 2.03 4.96
C TRP A 46 -12.42 2.36 6.39
N GLU A 47 -13.32 1.55 6.96
CA GLU A 47 -13.67 1.62 8.39
C GLU A 47 -12.61 0.96 9.29
N VAL A 48 -11.70 0.14 8.72
CA VAL A 48 -10.47 -0.26 9.41
C VAL A 48 -9.64 1.01 9.51
N THR A 49 -9.75 1.69 10.64
CA THR A 49 -9.32 3.07 10.77
C THR A 49 -7.82 3.15 10.49
N PHE A 50 -7.36 4.23 9.85
CA PHE A 50 -5.94 4.46 9.60
C PHE A 50 -5.09 4.26 10.88
N ARG A 51 -5.67 4.57 12.03
CA ARG A 51 -5.17 4.26 13.37
C ARG A 51 -5.04 2.75 13.61
N ASP A 52 -6.10 1.97 13.45
CA ASP A 52 -6.05 0.50 13.63
C ASP A 52 -4.93 -0.14 12.78
N ARG A 53 -4.73 0.36 11.56
CA ARG A 53 -3.67 -0.13 10.67
C ARG A 53 -2.27 0.24 11.16
N LEU A 54 -2.11 1.41 11.79
CA LEU A 54 -0.85 1.80 12.41
C LEU A 54 -0.61 1.04 13.71
N GLU A 55 -1.65 0.73 14.48
CA GLU A 55 -1.55 -0.11 15.68
C GLU A 55 -1.13 -1.55 15.31
N VAL A 56 -1.68 -2.11 14.23
CA VAL A 56 -1.21 -3.39 13.69
C VAL A 56 0.25 -3.29 13.24
N LEU A 57 0.61 -2.21 12.53
CA LEU A 57 1.98 -2.03 12.05
C LEU A 57 2.98 -1.83 13.19
N GLU A 58 2.58 -1.14 14.26
CA GLU A 58 3.36 -0.98 15.49
C GLU A 58 3.59 -2.34 16.14
N SER A 59 2.54 -3.14 16.31
CA SER A 59 2.63 -4.52 16.82
C SER A 59 3.52 -5.42 15.95
N ASP A 60 3.40 -5.34 14.63
CA ASP A 60 4.23 -6.10 13.69
C ASP A 60 5.69 -5.66 13.76
N ALA A 61 5.95 -4.35 13.92
CA ALA A 61 7.28 -3.80 14.05
C ALA A 61 7.94 -4.20 15.37
N GLU A 62 7.22 -4.14 16.49
CA GLU A 62 7.68 -4.65 17.79
C GLU A 62 8.00 -6.15 17.72
N SER A 63 7.14 -6.93 17.07
CA SER A 63 7.34 -8.38 16.88
C SER A 63 8.55 -8.69 16.00
N ALA A 64 8.87 -7.82 15.04
CA ALA A 64 10.07 -7.87 14.21
C ALA A 64 11.32 -7.32 14.94
N GLY A 65 11.19 -6.89 16.19
CA GLY A 65 12.29 -6.39 17.02
C GLY A 65 12.76 -4.98 16.67
N LEU A 66 11.92 -4.15 16.03
CA LEU A 66 12.21 -2.73 15.87
C LEU A 66 12.08 -2.01 17.20
N ASP A 67 13.08 -1.19 17.53
CA ASP A 67 13.05 -0.30 18.69
C ASP A 67 12.26 0.97 18.34
N ILE A 68 11.01 1.04 18.79
CA ILE A 68 10.15 2.19 18.56
C ILE A 68 10.40 3.21 19.67
N PRO A 69 10.97 4.39 19.36
CA PRO A 69 11.36 5.33 20.39
C PRO A 69 10.14 5.85 21.15
N ASP A 70 10.18 5.85 22.48
CA ASP A 70 9.11 6.41 23.33
C ASP A 70 8.86 7.89 23.04
N ASP A 71 9.94 8.66 22.93
CA ASP A 71 9.88 10.07 22.59
C ASP A 71 10.18 10.29 21.11
N LEU A 72 9.47 11.27 20.54
CA LEU A 72 9.67 11.62 19.15
C LEU A 72 11.05 12.25 18.94
N PRO A 73 11.87 11.82 17.96
CA PRO A 73 13.15 12.47 17.69
C PRO A 73 12.99 13.96 17.37
N LYS A 74 13.99 14.78 17.73
CA LYS A 74 13.92 16.25 17.62
C LYS A 74 13.56 16.73 16.20
N GLU A 75 14.09 16.09 15.16
CA GLU A 75 13.78 16.43 13.77
C GLU A 75 12.29 16.27 13.45
N TYR A 76 11.65 15.22 13.96
CA TYR A 76 10.23 14.98 13.81
C TYR A 76 9.37 15.89 14.70
N GLN A 77 9.84 16.24 15.90
CA GLN A 77 9.18 17.26 16.73
C GLN A 77 9.17 18.63 16.02
N ASP A 78 10.29 19.03 15.42
CA ASP A 78 10.40 20.27 14.66
C ASP A 78 9.50 20.23 13.42
N LEU A 79 9.46 19.10 12.70
CA LEU A 79 8.58 18.90 11.54
C LEU A 79 7.10 19.06 11.91
N LEU A 80 6.66 18.41 12.99
CA LEU A 80 5.28 18.48 13.48
C LEU A 80 4.94 19.91 13.94
N ARG A 81 5.80 20.54 14.74
CA ARG A 81 5.59 21.91 15.23
C ARG A 81 5.43 22.91 14.08
N ASN A 82 6.27 22.81 13.05
CA ASN A 82 6.27 23.73 11.92
C ASN A 82 5.09 23.54 10.94
N ASN A 83 4.37 22.42 11.04
CA ASN A 83 3.27 22.06 10.12
C ASN A 83 2.04 21.53 10.89
N SER A 84 1.82 22.02 12.11
CA SER A 84 0.73 21.58 12.99
C SER A 84 -0.67 21.80 12.38
N ASP A 85 -0.79 22.76 11.45
CA ASP A 85 -1.98 23.06 10.67
C ASP A 85 -2.19 22.10 9.47
N ARG A 86 -1.14 21.36 9.07
CA ARG A 86 -1.09 20.57 7.83
C ARG A 86 -0.47 19.20 8.08
N LEU A 87 -1.15 18.40 8.90
CA LEU A 87 -0.74 17.05 9.31
C LEU A 87 -0.43 16.09 8.15
N HIS A 88 -1.12 16.21 7.02
CA HIS A 88 -0.84 15.40 5.82
C HIS A 88 0.56 15.68 5.24
N ILE A 89 1.04 16.92 5.32
CA ILE A 89 2.40 17.28 4.89
C ILE A 89 3.43 16.62 5.81
N VAL A 90 3.18 16.60 7.12
CA VAL A 90 4.04 15.93 8.10
C VAL A 90 4.24 14.45 7.75
N VAL A 91 3.15 13.74 7.41
CA VAL A 91 3.20 12.33 6.98
C VAL A 91 3.99 12.16 5.67
N ILE A 92 3.81 13.07 4.70
CA ILE A 92 4.55 13.03 3.42
C ILE A 92 6.06 13.22 3.64
N GLU A 93 6.44 14.19 4.46
CA GLU A 93 7.85 14.52 4.73
C GLU A 93 8.54 13.41 5.52
N ALA A 94 7.86 12.85 6.53
CA ALA A 94 8.38 11.71 7.30
C ALA A 94 8.57 10.47 6.43
N TRP A 95 7.64 10.19 5.52
CA TRP A 95 7.82 9.16 4.50
C TRP A 95 9.02 9.44 3.59
N ALA A 96 9.22 10.68 3.16
CA ALA A 96 10.36 11.07 2.34
C ALA A 96 11.70 10.87 3.07
N MET A 97 11.74 10.92 4.40
CA MET A 97 12.92 10.57 5.21
C MET A 97 13.22 9.07 5.14
N VAL A 98 12.22 8.21 5.29
CA VAL A 98 12.35 6.74 5.12
C VAL A 98 12.85 6.39 3.71
N GLU A 99 12.26 6.99 2.68
CA GLU A 99 12.67 6.76 1.30
C GLU A 99 14.12 7.18 1.07
N ARG A 100 14.56 8.30 1.65
CA ARG A 100 15.96 8.73 1.60
C ARG A 100 16.88 7.70 2.25
N ALA A 101 16.52 7.17 3.42
CA ALA A 101 17.28 6.13 4.10
C ALA A 101 17.43 4.87 3.22
N LEU A 102 16.34 4.37 2.62
CA LEU A 102 16.38 3.23 1.69
C LEU A 102 17.28 3.51 0.48
N ARG A 103 17.20 4.71 -0.09
CA ARG A 103 18.04 5.11 -1.23
C ARG A 103 19.52 5.14 -0.88
N THR A 104 19.90 5.37 0.38
CA THR A 104 21.32 5.30 0.79
C THR A 104 21.91 3.90 0.71
N LYS A 105 21.07 2.86 0.79
CA LYS A 105 21.51 1.46 0.76
C LYS A 105 21.78 0.95 -0.65
N LEU A 106 21.26 1.64 -1.65
CA LEU A 106 21.59 1.37 -3.04
C LEU A 106 22.98 1.93 -3.37
N LYS A 107 23.94 1.07 -3.69
CA LYS A 107 25.23 1.53 -4.22
C LYS A 107 25.00 2.25 -5.56
N PRO A 108 25.62 3.41 -5.83
CA PRO A 108 25.62 3.95 -7.18
C PRO A 108 26.37 2.96 -8.07
N ALA A 109 25.63 2.29 -8.96
CA ALA A 109 26.18 1.32 -9.90
C ALA A 109 26.99 2.05 -10.98
N GLY A 110 28.16 2.58 -10.64
CA GLY A 110 29.13 3.19 -11.58
C GLY A 110 28.58 4.28 -12.51
N THR A 111 27.35 4.76 -12.30
CA THR A 111 26.61 5.60 -13.23
C THR A 111 26.37 6.95 -12.58
N THR A 112 26.78 7.99 -13.29
CA THR A 112 26.53 9.41 -12.99
C THR A 112 25.05 9.78 -13.01
N HIS A 113 24.16 8.83 -13.30
CA HIS A 113 22.71 8.96 -13.24
C HIS A 113 22.14 7.94 -12.24
N ARG A 114 21.70 8.45 -11.08
CA ARG A 114 20.84 7.66 -10.19
C ARG A 114 19.50 7.46 -10.90
N PRO A 115 19.09 6.22 -11.26
CA PRO A 115 17.78 6.01 -11.85
C PRO A 115 16.72 6.49 -10.88
N ARG A 116 15.71 7.21 -11.38
CA ARG A 116 14.56 7.63 -10.58
C ARG A 116 13.65 6.41 -10.39
N TYR A 117 14.09 5.47 -9.57
CA TYR A 117 13.29 4.31 -9.19
C TYR A 117 11.98 4.77 -8.54
N SER A 118 10.87 4.19 -8.97
CA SER A 118 9.64 4.22 -8.19
C SER A 118 9.92 3.52 -6.85
N PHE A 119 9.25 3.94 -5.78
CA PHE A 119 9.50 3.35 -4.47
C PHE A 119 9.36 1.82 -4.47
N SER A 120 8.29 1.30 -5.10
CA SER A 120 8.06 -0.13 -5.17
C SER A 120 9.17 -0.87 -5.91
N SER A 121 9.77 -0.25 -6.94
CA SER A 121 10.95 -0.80 -7.61
C SER A 121 12.21 -0.73 -6.74
N LEU A 122 12.38 0.32 -5.93
CA LEU A 122 13.50 0.45 -4.99
C LEU A 122 13.45 -0.63 -3.91
N ALA A 123 12.32 -0.76 -3.21
CA ALA A 123 12.13 -1.77 -2.17
C ALA A 123 12.28 -3.19 -2.74
N GLN A 124 11.73 -3.45 -3.92
CA GLN A 124 11.86 -4.75 -4.58
C GLN A 124 13.31 -5.06 -4.97
N SER A 125 14.08 -4.08 -5.47
CA SER A 125 15.50 -4.28 -5.79
C SER A 125 16.31 -4.59 -4.53
N LEU A 126 16.11 -3.84 -3.44
CA LEU A 126 16.81 -4.07 -2.17
C LEU A 126 16.49 -5.46 -1.59
N PHE A 127 15.24 -5.92 -1.70
CA PHE A 127 14.85 -7.29 -1.32
C PHE A 127 15.54 -8.35 -2.20
N ARG A 128 15.55 -8.17 -3.53
CA ARG A 128 16.23 -9.10 -4.46
C ARG A 128 17.74 -9.17 -4.25
N GLU A 129 18.36 -8.06 -3.86
CA GLU A 129 19.78 -7.99 -3.52
C GLU A 129 20.10 -8.57 -2.13
N GLY A 130 19.08 -9.03 -1.39
CA GLY A 130 19.23 -9.59 -0.03
C GLY A 130 19.57 -8.55 1.03
N ILE A 131 19.38 -7.26 0.72
CA ILE A 131 19.64 -6.15 1.65
C ILE A 131 18.47 -6.03 2.63
N LEU A 132 17.23 -6.18 2.15
CA LEU A 132 16.05 -6.28 3.01
C LEU A 132 15.70 -7.76 3.21
N SER A 133 15.39 -8.14 4.45
CA SER A 133 14.71 -9.41 4.73
C SER A 133 13.27 -9.40 4.19
N GLU A 134 12.62 -10.56 4.17
CA GLU A 134 11.20 -10.66 3.80
C GLU A 134 10.29 -9.87 4.75
N GLU A 135 10.60 -9.91 6.05
CA GLU A 135 9.91 -9.16 7.10
C GLU A 135 10.08 -7.64 6.89
N GLU A 136 11.31 -7.19 6.65
CA GLU A 136 11.63 -5.77 6.42
C GLU A 136 10.98 -5.26 5.13
N TYR A 137 10.99 -6.07 4.05
CA TYR A 137 10.31 -5.74 2.81
C TYR A 137 8.79 -5.62 3.01
N GLY A 138 8.20 -6.52 3.80
CA GLY A 138 6.79 -6.49 4.19
C GLY A 138 6.43 -5.21 4.94
N LEU A 139 7.19 -4.88 6.00
CA LEU A 139 6.99 -3.68 6.81
C LEU A 139 7.07 -2.40 5.98
N VAL A 140 8.11 -2.28 5.14
CA VAL A 140 8.32 -1.13 4.25
C VAL A 140 7.14 -0.95 3.27
N ARG A 141 6.57 -2.06 2.78
CA ARG A 141 5.40 -2.04 1.87
C ARG A 141 4.13 -1.66 2.60
N GLU A 142 3.87 -2.21 3.78
CA GLU A 142 2.69 -1.83 4.58
C GLU A 142 2.75 -0.36 5.02
N PHE A 143 3.95 0.14 5.35
CA PHE A 143 4.16 1.55 5.65
C PHE A 143 3.90 2.46 4.44
N GLN A 144 4.29 2.03 3.23
CA GLN A 144 3.94 2.72 1.98
C GLN A 144 2.42 2.84 1.81
N LEU A 145 1.70 1.74 2.06
CA LEU A 145 0.24 1.71 1.98
C LEU A 145 -0.40 2.63 3.02
N ALA A 146 0.14 2.68 4.24
CA ALA A 146 -0.29 3.61 5.28
C ALA A 146 -0.13 5.08 4.83
N ARG A 147 1.05 5.46 4.30
CA ARG A 147 1.27 6.81 3.73
C ARG A 147 0.30 7.14 2.61
N ASN A 148 0.06 6.21 1.68
CA ASN A 148 -0.82 6.47 0.53
C ASN A 148 -2.25 6.78 0.98
N ARG A 149 -2.74 6.09 2.03
CA ARG A 149 -4.04 6.38 2.63
C ARG A 149 -4.09 7.75 3.27
N ALA A 150 -3.08 8.12 4.06
CA ALA A 150 -3.01 9.42 4.72
C ALA A 150 -2.97 10.62 3.76
N VAL A 151 -2.55 10.42 2.50
CA VAL A 151 -2.35 11.48 1.51
C VAL A 151 -3.45 11.56 0.44
N HIS A 152 -4.01 10.43 0.03
CA HIS A 152 -4.98 10.38 -1.08
C HIS A 152 -6.44 10.35 -0.62
N GLU A 153 -6.68 9.96 0.63
CA GLU A 153 -8.02 9.91 1.20
C GLU A 153 -8.05 11.02 2.25
N GLU A 154 -9.06 11.90 2.21
CA GLU A 154 -9.34 12.82 3.32
C GLU A 154 -9.70 11.97 4.52
N VAL A 155 -8.69 11.42 5.22
CA VAL A 155 -8.86 10.55 6.38
C VAL A 155 -9.63 11.40 7.39
N PRO A 156 -10.92 11.10 7.67
CA PRO A 156 -11.79 11.99 8.44
C PRO A 156 -11.29 12.25 9.87
N ASN A 157 -10.31 11.45 10.32
CA ASN A 157 -9.77 11.42 11.67
C ASN A 157 -8.24 11.57 11.73
N LEU A 158 -7.59 12.14 10.70
CA LEU A 158 -6.16 12.44 10.83
C LEU A 158 -5.97 13.51 11.92
N ASN A 159 -5.37 13.10 13.04
CA ASN A 159 -5.10 13.96 14.18
C ASN A 159 -3.65 13.82 14.62
N GLU A 160 -3.22 14.70 15.53
CA GLU A 160 -1.84 14.77 15.99
C GLU A 160 -1.35 13.45 16.61
N THR A 161 -2.19 12.77 17.40
CA THR A 161 -1.85 11.48 18.01
C THR A 161 -1.49 10.42 16.97
N VAL A 162 -2.31 10.30 15.92
CA VAL A 162 -2.08 9.30 14.87
C VAL A 162 -0.84 9.66 14.03
N VAL A 163 -0.60 10.96 13.82
CA VAL A 163 0.62 11.42 13.16
C VAL A 163 1.85 11.11 14.00
N ILE A 164 1.84 11.36 15.31
CA ILE A 164 2.95 11.03 16.20
C ILE A 164 3.29 9.54 16.12
N MET A 165 2.28 8.65 16.14
CA MET A 165 2.48 7.21 15.97
C MET A 165 3.15 6.90 14.62
N PHE A 166 2.69 7.51 13.52
CA PHE A 166 3.33 7.38 12.21
C PHE A 166 4.81 7.83 12.24
N LEU A 167 5.12 8.95 12.90
CA LEU A 167 6.48 9.48 12.99
C LEU A 167 7.41 8.60 13.82
N ARG A 168 6.92 7.98 14.90
CA ARG A 168 7.68 7.02 15.71
C ARG A 168 8.04 5.78 14.90
N ILE A 169 7.09 5.23 14.16
CA ILE A 169 7.33 4.10 13.24
C ILE A 169 8.32 4.50 12.13
N SER A 170 8.20 5.71 11.56
CA SER A 170 9.18 6.25 10.60
C SER A 170 10.59 6.28 11.18
N ALA A 171 10.76 6.72 12.43
CA ALA A 171 12.06 6.78 13.10
C ALA A 171 12.65 5.38 13.27
N ALA A 172 11.88 4.46 13.86
CA ALA A 172 12.29 3.07 14.08
C ALA A 172 12.70 2.39 12.77
N LEU A 173 11.93 2.61 11.69
CA LEU A 173 12.22 2.04 10.39
C LEU A 173 13.51 2.62 9.78
N ILE A 174 13.78 3.91 9.95
CA ILE A 174 15.03 4.54 9.50
C ILE A 174 16.23 3.97 10.26
N ASP A 175 16.12 3.83 11.57
CA ASP A 175 17.18 3.28 12.39
C ASP A 175 17.47 1.84 12.00
N ARG A 176 16.42 1.03 11.81
CA ARG A 176 16.55 -0.33 11.28
C ARG A 176 17.22 -0.36 9.92
N ILE A 177 16.77 0.48 8.97
CA ILE A 177 17.40 0.59 7.65
C ILE A 177 18.87 0.97 7.80
N ASN A 178 19.21 1.90 8.69
CA ASN A 178 20.58 2.35 8.91
C ASN A 178 21.48 1.24 9.46
N GLU A 179 20.97 0.37 10.34
CA GLU A 179 21.66 -0.81 10.87
C GLU A 179 21.92 -1.89 9.82
N ILE A 180 21.05 -2.01 8.81
CA ILE A 180 21.27 -2.92 7.68
C ILE A 180 22.60 -2.57 7.02
N SER A 181 23.56 -3.49 7.11
CA SER A 181 24.91 -3.31 6.59
C SER A 181 24.86 -3.04 5.09
N THR A 182 25.52 -1.98 4.62
CA THR A 182 25.76 -1.80 3.19
C THR A 182 26.61 -2.98 2.69
N VAL A 183 26.17 -3.62 1.60
CA VAL A 183 26.79 -4.82 0.99
C VAL A 183 28.32 -4.80 1.13
N LYS A 184 28.89 -5.75 1.90
CA LYS A 184 30.31 -6.10 1.82
C LYS A 184 30.59 -6.70 0.43
N GLN A 185 31.73 -6.29 -0.13
CA GLN A 185 32.23 -6.66 -1.46
C GLN A 185 32.15 -8.16 -1.77
#